data_AF-A0A382RCY0-F1
#
_entry.id   AF-A0A382RCY0-F1
#
_cell.length_a   1.000
_cell.length_b   1.000
_cell.length_c   1.000
_cell.angle_alpha   90.00
_cell.angle_beta   90.00
_cell.angle_gamma   90.00
#
_symmetry.space_group_name_H-M   'P 1'
#
loop_
_entity.id
_entity.type
_entity.pdbx_description
1 polymer ?
#
loop_
_entity_poly.entity_id
_entity_poly.type
_entity_poly.pdbx_seq_one_letter_code
_entity_poly.pdbx_strand_id
1 'polypeptide(L)'
;VVPNIFGADFSYVWPIYAIALISYLIGSIPFGFLLTRLAGLGDIRNIGSGNIGTTNVLRTGRKGLAFATLLLDFIKGMGTVLAAGIYGPDCAWVAGLSVVIGHMFPIWLKFR
;
A
#
# COMPACT_ATOMS: atom_id res chain seq x y z
N VAL A 1 35.72 17.38 12.02
CA VAL A 1 34.30 17.75 11.83
C VAL A 1 34.05 17.78 10.33
N VAL A 2 33.46 16.74 9.76
CA VAL A 2 33.12 16.72 8.33
C VAL A 2 31.94 17.66 8.14
N PRO A 3 32.01 18.68 7.27
CA PRO A 3 30.90 19.58 7.04
C PRO A 3 29.72 18.80 6.49
N ASN A 4 28.56 19.01 7.10
CA ASN A 4 27.31 18.36 6.71
C ASN A 4 26.81 19.03 5.42
N ILE A 5 27.26 18.54 4.26
CA ILE A 5 26.96 19.11 2.93
C ILE A 5 25.43 19.13 2.64
N PHE A 6 24.64 18.38 3.41
CA PHE A 6 23.18 18.29 3.30
C PHE A 6 22.40 18.83 4.52
N GLY A 7 23.06 19.42 5.51
CA GLY A 7 22.39 20.20 6.57
C GLY A 7 21.44 19.47 7.54
N ALA A 8 21.18 18.17 7.39
CA ALA A 8 20.40 17.38 8.34
C ALA A 8 21.27 16.30 8.98
N ASP A 9 21.37 16.30 10.31
CA ASP A 9 21.95 15.17 11.02
C ASP A 9 21.11 13.91 10.73
N PHE A 10 21.78 12.78 10.51
CA PHE A 10 21.15 11.50 10.14
C PHE A 10 19.96 11.16 11.06
N SER A 11 20.06 11.53 12.34
CA SER A 11 19.05 11.45 13.39
C SER A 11 17.67 12.00 12.99
N TYR A 12 17.60 13.01 12.11
CA TYR A 12 16.35 13.63 11.66
C TYR A 12 15.77 12.98 10.41
N VAL A 13 16.60 12.36 9.56
CA VAL A 13 16.16 11.82 8.25
C VAL A 13 15.82 10.33 8.29
N TRP A 14 16.47 9.53 9.14
CA TRP A 14 16.18 8.09 9.24
C TRP A 14 14.71 7.76 9.57
N PRO A 15 13.96 8.53 10.40
CA PRO A 15 12.56 8.22 10.67
C PRO A 15 11.69 8.40 9.43
N ILE A 16 11.99 9.40 8.60
CA ILE A 16 11.26 9.67 7.35
C ILE A 16 11.45 8.51 6.37
N TYR A 17 12.68 8.01 6.23
CA TYR A 17 12.96 6.83 5.40
C TYR A 17 12.27 5.57 5.94
N ALA A 18 12.25 5.37 7.25
CA ALA A 18 11.55 4.25 7.88
C ALA A 18 10.04 4.32 7.63
N ILE A 19 9.42 5.50 7.77
CA ILE A 19 8.01 5.73 7.48
C ILE A 19 7.70 5.44 6.02
N ALA A 20 8.53 5.93 5.09
CA ALA A 20 8.37 5.65 3.66
C ALA A 20 8.38 4.15 3.38
N LEU A 21 9.39 3.44 3.90
CA LEU A 21 9.55 2.00 3.70
C LEU A 21 8.37 1.21 4.28
N ILE A 22 7.99 1.48 5.53
CA ILE A 22 6.86 0.79 6.19
C ILE A 22 5.56 1.06 5.44
N SER A 23 5.31 2.31 5.05
CA SER A 23 4.11 2.70 4.31
C SER A 23 4.04 2.02 2.94
N TYR A 24 5.17 1.92 2.24
CA TYR A 24 5.29 1.16 0.99
C TYR A 24 4.93 -0.31 1.20
N LEU A 25 5.51 -0.96 2.21
CA LEU A 25 5.24 -2.38 2.51
C LEU A 25 3.77 -2.65 2.83
N ILE A 26 3.14 -1.76 3.62
CA ILE A 26 1.70 -1.83 3.93
C ILE A 26 0.88 -1.65 2.64
N GLY A 27 1.20 -0.63 1.84
CA GLY A 27 0.53 -0.34 0.57
C GLY A 27 0.59 -1.51 -0.41
N SER A 28 1.74 -2.20 -0.44
CA SER A 28 1.98 -3.36 -1.29
C SER A 28 1.10 -4.56 -0.98
N ILE A 29 0.44 -4.65 0.17
CA ILE A 29 -0.44 -5.79 0.49
C ILE A 29 -1.60 -5.84 -0.53
N PRO A 30 -1.69 -6.86 -1.40
CA PRO A 30 -2.66 -6.89 -2.49
C PRO A 30 -3.96 -7.56 -2.04
N PHE A 31 -4.83 -6.83 -1.32
CA PHE A 31 -6.04 -7.41 -0.71
C PHE A 31 -6.98 -8.07 -1.72
N GLY A 32 -7.16 -7.50 -2.91
CA GLY A 32 -8.01 -8.10 -3.94
C GLY A 32 -7.50 -9.47 -4.41
N PHE A 33 -6.18 -9.63 -4.53
CA PHE A 33 -5.55 -10.93 -4.82
C PHE A 33 -5.69 -11.89 -3.63
N LEU A 34 -5.41 -11.42 -2.41
CA LEU A 34 -5.45 -12.26 -1.21
C LEU A 34 -6.86 -12.77 -0.93
N LEU A 35 -7.87 -11.90 -0.93
CA LEU A 35 -9.26 -12.24 -0.62
C LEU A 35 -9.86 -13.19 -1.66
N THR A 36 -9.60 -12.97 -2.95
CA THR A 36 -10.11 -13.86 -4.00
C THR A 36 -9.47 -15.25 -3.93
N ARG A 37 -8.16 -15.31 -3.66
CA ARG A 37 -7.46 -16.58 -3.46
C ARG A 37 -7.97 -17.34 -2.23
N LEU A 38 -8.14 -16.66 -1.10
CA LEU A 38 -8.70 -17.25 0.12
C LEU A 38 -10.15 -17.70 -0.03
N ALA A 39 -10.92 -17.02 -0.90
CA ALA A 39 -12.30 -17.39 -1.20
C ALA A 39 -12.45 -18.57 -2.17
N GLY A 40 -11.34 -19.19 -2.61
CA GLY A 40 -11.34 -20.35 -3.50
C GLY A 40 -11.60 -20.03 -4.97
N LEU A 41 -11.47 -18.76 -5.38
CA LEU A 41 -11.67 -18.33 -6.78
C LEU A 41 -10.44 -18.55 -7.68
N GLY A 42 -9.35 -19.09 -7.14
CA GLY A 42 -8.09 -19.27 -7.86
C GLY A 42 -7.32 -17.96 -8.04
N ASP A 43 -6.58 -17.86 -9.13
CA ASP A 43 -5.80 -16.66 -9.46
C ASP A 43 -6.68 -15.63 -10.19
N ILE A 44 -6.98 -14.52 -9.51
CA ILE A 44 -7.78 -13.41 -10.06
C ILE A 44 -7.20 -12.81 -11.35
N ARG A 45 -5.89 -12.98 -11.59
CA ARG A 45 -5.23 -12.48 -12.81
C ARG A 45 -5.66 -13.22 -14.08
N ASN A 46 -6.27 -14.39 -13.92
CA ASN A 46 -6.87 -15.15 -15.02
C ASN A 46 -8.35 -14.80 -15.27
N ILE A 47 -8.91 -13.87 -14.48
CA ILE A 47 -10.33 -13.49 -14.53
C ILE A 47 -10.44 -12.03 -14.98
N GLY A 48 -11.41 -11.74 -15.85
CA GLY A 48 -11.76 -10.37 -16.24
C GLY A 48 -10.61 -9.63 -16.93
N SER A 49 -10.20 -8.49 -16.37
CA SER A 49 -9.12 -7.65 -16.94
C SER A 49 -7.71 -8.08 -16.54
N GLY A 50 -7.58 -9.11 -15.70
CA GLY A 50 -6.30 -9.57 -15.16
C GLY A 50 -5.69 -8.69 -14.07
N ASN A 51 -6.31 -7.55 -13.73
CA ASN A 51 -5.86 -6.69 -12.64
C ASN A 51 -6.30 -7.25 -11.27
N ILE A 52 -5.57 -6.94 -10.20
CA ILE A 52 -5.91 -7.41 -8.85
C ILE A 52 -6.88 -6.48 -8.08
N GLY A 53 -7.27 -5.36 -8.68
CA GLY A 53 -8.09 -4.35 -8.01
C GLY A 53 -9.57 -4.73 -7.86
N THR A 54 -10.28 -3.98 -7.01
CA THR A 54 -11.71 -4.15 -6.68
C THR A 54 -12.61 -4.40 -7.89
N THR A 55 -12.44 -3.64 -8.97
CA THR A 55 -13.27 -3.80 -10.18
C THR A 55 -13.14 -5.19 -10.78
N ASN A 56 -11.94 -5.78 -10.75
CA ASN A 56 -11.75 -7.13 -11.25
C ASN A 56 -12.27 -8.19 -10.26
N VAL A 57 -12.16 -7.94 -8.96
CA VAL A 57 -12.81 -8.77 -7.93
C VAL A 57 -14.32 -8.80 -8.17
N LEU A 58 -14.93 -7.68 -8.54
CA LEU A 58 -16.35 -7.61 -8.87
C LEU A 58 -16.71 -8.47 -10.10
N ARG A 59 -15.80 -8.60 -11.07
CA ARG A 59 -15.98 -9.47 -12.26
C ARG A 59 -15.98 -10.97 -11.93
N THR A 60 -15.55 -11.37 -10.72
CA THR A 60 -15.74 -12.75 -10.23
C THR A 60 -17.19 -13.06 -9.84
N GLY A 61 -18.07 -12.06 -9.85
CA GLY A 61 -19.47 -12.17 -9.40
C GLY A 61 -19.64 -12.03 -7.88
N ARG A 62 -18.55 -11.99 -7.10
CA ARG A 62 -18.61 -11.89 -5.63
C ARG A 62 -18.58 -10.44 -5.14
N LYS A 63 -19.75 -9.79 -5.15
CA LYS A 63 -19.94 -8.40 -4.67
C LYS A 63 -19.40 -8.15 -3.26
N GLY A 64 -19.60 -9.11 -2.34
CA GLY A 64 -19.09 -9.02 -0.97
C GLY A 64 -17.56 -8.97 -0.89
N LEU A 65 -16.86 -9.75 -1.72
CA LEU A 65 -15.40 -9.71 -1.77
C LEU A 65 -14.89 -8.42 -2.41
N ALA A 66 -15.58 -7.90 -3.41
CA ALA A 66 -15.22 -6.62 -4.02
C ALA A 66 -15.35 -5.49 -2.99
N PHE A 67 -16.45 -5.46 -2.24
CA PHE A 67 -16.63 -4.49 -1.18
C PHE A 67 -15.57 -4.63 -0.08
N ALA A 68 -15.27 -5.85 0.38
CA ALA A 68 -14.22 -6.09 1.36
C ALA A 68 -12.84 -5.65 0.85
N THR A 69 -12.53 -5.89 -0.43
CA THR A 69 -11.28 -5.42 -1.06
C THR A 69 -11.19 -3.90 -1.01
N LEU A 70 -12.24 -3.21 -1.45
CA LEU A 70 -12.29 -1.75 -1.44
C LEU A 70 -12.11 -1.20 -0.03
N LEU A 71 -12.81 -1.77 0.95
CA LEU A 71 -12.76 -1.34 2.33
C LEU A 71 -11.36 -1.53 2.92
N LEU A 72 -10.72 -2.69 2.70
CA LEU A 72 -9.38 -2.96 3.20
C LEU A 72 -8.31 -2.09 2.52
N ASP A 73 -8.41 -1.89 1.20
CA ASP A 73 -7.50 -1.01 0.46
C ASP A 73 -7.64 0.46 0.90
N PHE A 74 -8.87 0.90 1.22
CA PHE A 74 -9.12 2.21 1.79
C PHE A 74 -8.55 2.33 3.23
N ILE A 75 -8.84 1.36 4.09
CA ILE A 75 -8.40 1.35 5.49
C ILE A 75 -6.88 1.32 5.58
N LYS A 76 -6.17 0.53 4.77
CA LYS A 76 -4.70 0.52 4.82
C LYS A 76 -4.12 1.89 4.44
N GLY A 77 -4.68 2.54 3.42
CA GLY A 77 -4.21 3.85 2.97
C GLY A 77 -4.45 4.92 4.03
N MET A 78 -5.70 5.02 4.48
CA MET A 78 -6.12 5.96 5.53
C MET A 78 -5.36 5.73 6.84
N GLY A 79 -5.31 4.48 7.31
CA GLY A 79 -4.65 4.12 8.56
C GLY A 79 -3.15 4.43 8.54
N THR A 80 -2.49 4.18 7.40
CA THR A 80 -1.06 4.49 7.23
C THR A 80 -0.81 6.00 7.31
N VAL A 81 -1.61 6.81 6.62
CA VAL A 81 -1.46 8.28 6.63
C VAL A 81 -1.77 8.86 8.01
N LEU A 82 -2.83 8.41 8.67
CA LEU A 82 -3.20 8.89 10.01
C LEU A 82 -2.15 8.51 11.04
N ALA A 83 -1.63 7.27 11.01
CA ALA A 83 -0.59 6.83 11.93
C ALA A 83 0.72 7.61 11.74
N ALA A 84 1.13 7.85 10.49
CA ALA A 84 2.31 8.66 10.20
C ALA A 84 2.12 10.13 10.56
N GLY A 85 0.90 10.66 10.40
CA GLY A 85 0.56 12.05 10.73
C GLY A 85 0.74 12.41 12.20
N ILE A 86 0.75 11.43 13.12
CA ILE A 86 1.08 11.63 14.54
C ILE A 86 2.49 12.21 14.72
N TYR A 87 3.40 11.91 13.79
CA TYR A 87 4.78 12.40 13.78
C TYR A 87 4.96 13.70 13.00
N GLY A 88 3.90 14.24 12.39
CA GLY A 88 3.89 15.52 11.69
C GLY A 88 3.36 15.46 10.26
N PRO A 89 3.04 16.62 9.65
CA PRO A 89 2.43 16.69 8.32
C PRO A 89 3.35 16.14 7.22
N ASP A 90 4.66 16.37 7.30
CA ASP A 90 5.64 15.85 6.33
C ASP A 90 5.68 14.31 6.33
N CYS A 91 5.56 13.70 7.51
CA CYS A 91 5.46 12.25 7.65
C CYS A 91 4.19 11.70 7.00
N ALA A 92 3.06 12.41 7.16
CA ALA A 92 1.80 12.05 6.52
C ALA A 92 1.88 12.11 4.98
N TRP A 93 2.54 13.14 4.43
CA TRP A 93 2.78 13.25 2.98
C TRP A 93 3.64 12.11 2.45
N VAL A 94 4.76 11.82 3.12
CA VAL A 94 5.68 10.74 2.74
C VAL A 94 4.98 9.38 2.81
N ALA A 95 4.22 9.14 3.88
CA ALA A 95 3.45 7.92 4.05
C ALA A 95 2.36 7.76 2.97
N GLY A 96 1.63 8.84 2.66
CA GLY A 96 0.58 8.85 1.65
C GLY A 96 1.10 8.54 0.26
N LEU A 97 2.22 9.15 -0.13
CA LEU A 97 2.85 8.84 -1.42
C LEU A 97 3.36 7.39 -1.44
N SER A 98 4.03 6.96 -0.37
CA SER A 98 4.65 5.63 -0.29
C SER A 98 3.62 4.51 -0.29
N VAL A 99 2.50 4.66 0.42
CA VAL A 99 1.43 3.64 0.47
C VAL A 99 0.73 3.50 -0.88
N VAL A 100 0.55 4.61 -1.62
CA VAL A 100 -0.01 4.59 -2.98
C VAL A 100 0.96 3.91 -3.95
N ILE A 101 2.25 4.26 -3.91
CA ILE A 101 3.29 3.59 -4.72
C ILE A 101 3.33 2.10 -4.40
N GLY A 102 3.26 1.73 -3.12
CA GLY A 102 3.17 0.34 -2.68
C GLY A 102 1.98 -0.38 -3.30
N HIS A 103 0.81 0.24 -3.32
CA HIS A 103 -0.41 -0.32 -3.90
C HIS A 103 -0.33 -0.51 -5.41
N MET A 104 0.33 0.42 -6.13
CA MET A 104 0.53 0.35 -7.58
C MET A 104 1.61 -0.66 -7.98
N PHE A 105 2.69 -0.74 -7.21
CA PHE A 105 3.85 -1.60 -7.48
C PHE A 105 4.12 -2.54 -6.30
N PRO A 106 3.22 -3.51 -6.07
CA PRO A 106 3.33 -4.41 -4.93
C PRO A 106 4.54 -5.34 -5.06
N ILE A 107 5.46 -5.27 -4.09
CA ILE A 107 6.67 -6.10 -4.08
C ILE A 107 6.36 -7.61 -4.10
N TRP A 108 5.28 -8.01 -3.44
CA TRP A 108 4.85 -9.41 -3.33
C TRP A 108 4.41 -10.03 -4.66
N LEU A 109 4.06 -9.19 -5.64
CA LEU A 109 3.63 -9.62 -6.98
C LEU A 109 4.65 -9.26 -8.06
N LYS A 110 5.91 -9.04 -7.66
CA LYS A 110 7.00 -8.62 -8.55
C LYS A 110 6.69 -7.29 -9.27
N PHE A 111 6.12 -6.34 -8.52
CA PHE A 111 5.78 -4.99 -8.98
C PHE A 111 4.72 -4.96 -10.09
N ARG A 112 3.73 -5.86 -10.00
CA ARG A 112 2.61 -6.00 -10.94
C ARG A 112 1.28 -6.15 -10.22
#